data_AF-A0A2P7SPU5-F1
#
_entry.id   AF-A0A2P7SPU5-F1
#
_cell.length_a   1.000
_cell.length_b   1.000
_cell.length_c   1.000
_cell.angle_alpha   90.00
_cell.angle_beta   90.00
_cell.angle_gamma   90.00
#
_symmetry.space_group_name_H-M   'P 1'
#
loop_
_entity.id
_entity.type
_entity.pdbx_description
1 polymer ?
#
loop_
_entity_poly.entity_id
_entity_poly.type
_entity_poly.pdbx_seq_one_letter_code
_entity_poly.pdbx_strand_id
1 'polypeptide(L)'
;MADAAEIISRIRDRGANVAIDAGKLTIVDSHKLPAGSIAFIRANARAIADYLDREAAFEERAAILEYDGGLPRPMAEDFARLLLASAPRGVTPADWTWFCGKAAEIVERRAA
;
A
#
# COMPACT_ATOMS: atom_id res chain seq x y z
N MET A 1 7.10 18.23 3.94
CA MET A 1 7.35 16.87 4.45
C MET A 1 7.89 16.05 3.28
N ALA A 2 8.93 15.25 3.48
CA ALA A 2 9.43 14.38 2.41
C ALA A 2 8.41 13.27 2.15
N ASP A 3 8.19 12.92 0.88
CA ASP A 3 7.27 11.85 0.50
C ASP A 3 7.82 10.49 0.95
N ALA A 4 7.00 9.70 1.65
CA ALA A 4 7.41 8.42 2.22
C ALA A 4 7.88 7.43 1.13
N ALA A 5 7.22 7.45 -0.03
CA ALA A 5 7.61 6.62 -1.17
C ALA A 5 9.03 6.95 -1.65
N GLU A 6 9.34 8.25 -1.77
CA GLU A 6 10.65 8.73 -2.19
C GLU A 6 11.74 8.40 -1.15
N ILE A 7 11.43 8.53 0.15
CA ILE A 7 12.36 8.14 1.22
C ILE A 7 12.69 6.64 1.11
N ILE A 8 11.69 5.79 0.95
CA ILE A 8 11.86 4.34 0.84
C ILE A 8 12.66 3.99 -0.42
N SER A 9 12.37 4.61 -1.57
CA SER A 9 13.13 4.41 -2.80
C SER A 9 14.61 4.70 -2.58
N ARG A 10 14.94 5.86 -2.01
CA ARG A 10 16.33 6.24 -1.74
C ARG A 10 17.05 5.30 -0.77
N ILE A 11 16.35 4.75 0.21
CA ILE A 11 16.90 3.74 1.13
C ILE A 11 17.26 2.47 0.35
N ARG A 12 16.35 2.00 -0.51
CA ARG A 12 16.51 0.80 -1.35
C ARG A 12 17.61 0.96 -2.39
N ASP A 13 17.74 2.14 -2.99
CA ASP A 13 18.82 2.46 -3.94
C ASP A 13 20.22 2.37 -3.32
N ARG A 14 20.32 2.45 -1.99
CA ARG A 14 21.56 2.26 -1.22
C ARG A 14 21.75 0.82 -0.73
N GLY A 15 20.87 -0.09 -1.13
CA GLY A 15 20.90 -1.50 -0.72
C GLY A 15 20.50 -1.73 0.74
N ALA A 16 19.86 -0.75 1.39
CA ALA A 16 19.22 -0.89 2.68
C ALA A 16 17.69 -1.07 2.50
N ASN A 17 16.97 -1.38 3.57
CA ASN A 17 15.50 -1.46 3.51
C ASN A 17 14.86 -0.98 4.81
N VAL A 18 13.56 -0.73 4.75
CA VAL A 18 12.72 -0.49 5.93
C VAL A 18 11.52 -1.43 5.91
N ALA A 19 11.16 -1.95 7.07
CA ALA A 19 10.04 -2.85 7.25
C ALA A 19 9.33 -2.57 8.58
N ILE A 20 8.06 -2.96 8.68
CA ILE A 20 7.35 -3.02 9.95
C ILE A 20 7.50 -4.44 10.50
N ASP A 21 8.10 -4.55 11.68
CA ASP A 21 8.29 -5.80 12.40
C ASP A 21 7.74 -5.64 13.83
N ALA A 22 6.83 -6.52 14.22
CA ALA A 22 6.12 -6.47 15.51
C ALA A 22 5.59 -5.05 15.87
N GLY A 23 5.06 -4.33 14.88
CA GLY A 23 4.52 -2.97 15.05
C GLY A 23 5.58 -1.86 15.18
N LYS A 24 6.85 -2.15 14.87
CA LYS A 24 7.96 -1.18 14.92
C LYS A 24 8.63 -1.05 13.56
N LEU A 25 9.03 0.17 13.21
CA LEU A 25 9.83 0.43 12.03
C LEU A 25 11.28 -0.05 12.25
N THR A 26 11.67 -1.07 11.49
CA THR A 26 13.01 -1.65 11.49
C THR A 26 13.77 -1.24 10.23
N ILE A 27 15.03 -0.81 10.39
CA ILE A 27 15.92 -0.46 9.27
C ILE A 27 16.88 -1.64 9.07
N VAL A 28 16.77 -2.31 7.93
CA VAL A 28 17.63 -3.42 7.52
C VAL A 28 18.84 -2.87 6.79
N ASP A 29 20.03 -3.43 7.04
CA ASP A 29 21.30 -3.02 6.44
C ASP A 29 21.62 -1.51 6.62
N SER A 30 21.29 -0.96 7.79
CA SER A 30 21.48 0.47 8.10
C SER A 30 22.92 0.97 7.94
N HIS A 31 23.92 0.08 8.00
CA HIS A 31 25.33 0.40 7.78
C HIS A 31 25.66 0.87 6.35
N LYS A 32 24.78 0.58 5.36
CA LYS A 32 24.93 1.04 3.97
C LYS A 32 24.42 2.48 3.77
N LEU A 33 23.74 3.05 4.77
CA LEU A 33 23.19 4.38 4.69
C LEU A 33 24.21 5.45 5.11
N PRO A 34 24.19 6.65 4.48
CA PRO A 34 25.02 7.77 4.89
C PRO A 34 24.81 8.17 6.36
N ALA A 35 25.83 8.77 6.97
CA ALA A 35 25.71 9.37 8.30
C ALA A 35 24.52 10.34 8.38
N GLY A 36 23.77 10.28 9.47
CA GLY A 36 22.56 11.09 9.66
C GLY A 36 21.26 10.52 9.06
N SER A 37 21.35 9.53 8.16
CA SER A 37 20.15 8.93 7.54
C SER A 37 19.21 8.29 8.54
N ILE A 38 19.75 7.61 9.57
CA ILE A 38 18.93 6.96 10.62
C ILE A 38 18.08 7.99 11.37
N ALA A 39 18.65 9.15 11.72
CA ALA A 39 17.92 10.21 12.41
C ALA A 39 16.81 10.78 11.53
N PHE A 40 17.10 10.98 10.23
CA PHE A 40 16.11 11.43 9.26
C PHE A 40 14.97 10.41 9.06
N ILE A 41 15.28 9.11 8.95
CA ILE A 41 14.29 8.04 8.84
C ILE A 41 13.40 8.01 10.08
N ARG A 42 13.99 8.09 11.28
CA ARG A 42 13.24 8.14 12.54
C ARG A 42 12.32 9.35 12.63
N ALA A 43 12.77 10.52 12.17
CA ALA A 43 11.95 11.73 12.12
C ALA A 43 10.73 11.59 11.19
N ASN A 44 10.80 10.71 10.18
CA ASN A 44 9.71 10.42 9.25
C ASN A 44 9.05 9.06 9.50
N ALA A 45 9.33 8.40 10.63
CA ALA A 45 8.96 7.01 10.87
C ALA A 45 7.45 6.76 10.74
N ARG A 46 6.62 7.70 11.20
CA ARG A 46 5.16 7.58 11.12
C ARG A 46 4.68 7.57 9.67
N ALA A 47 5.15 8.50 8.85
CA ALA A 47 4.78 8.59 7.44
C ALA A 47 5.26 7.36 6.65
N ILE A 48 6.46 6.85 6.95
CA ILE A 48 6.99 5.62 6.37
C ILE A 48 6.14 4.42 6.77
N ALA A 49 5.77 4.29 8.05
CA ALA A 49 4.92 3.20 8.52
C ALA A 49 3.53 3.26 7.88
N ASP A 50 2.88 4.43 7.88
CA ASP A 50 1.56 4.61 7.26
C ASP A 50 1.60 4.29 5.75
N TYR A 51 2.72 4.57 5.06
CA TYR A 51 2.90 4.19 3.67
C TYR A 51 3.06 2.67 3.50
N LEU A 52 3.95 2.04 4.27
CA LEU A 52 4.17 0.59 4.21
C LEU A 52 2.90 -0.20 4.53
N ASP A 53 2.10 0.25 5.49
CA ASP A 53 0.81 -0.38 5.85
C ASP A 53 -0.19 -0.29 4.68
N ARG A 54 -0.26 0.86 3.99
CA ARG A 54 -1.13 1.03 2.81
C ARG A 54 -0.70 0.16 1.64
N GLU A 55 0.60 0.09 1.36
CA GLU A 55 1.14 -0.78 0.32
C GLU A 55 0.89 -2.25 0.63
N ALA A 56 1.06 -2.66 1.90
CA ALA A 56 0.77 -4.03 2.32
C ALA A 56 -0.71 -4.37 2.15
N ALA A 57 -1.62 -3.47 2.53
CA ALA A 57 -3.06 -3.64 2.32
C ALA A 57 -3.44 -3.70 0.84
N PHE A 58 -2.76 -2.92 0.00
CA PHE A 58 -2.92 -2.96 -1.46
C PHE A 58 -2.46 -4.30 -2.05
N GLU A 59 -1.24 -4.72 -1.73
CA GLU A 59 -0.65 -5.97 -2.22
C GLU A 59 -1.46 -7.20 -1.76
N GLU A 60 -1.88 -7.23 -0.50
CA GLU A 60 -2.76 -8.30 0.02
C GLU A 60 -4.09 -8.33 -0.74
N ARG A 61 -4.74 -7.17 -0.92
CA ARG A 61 -6.03 -7.11 -1.63
C ARG A 61 -5.89 -7.52 -3.09
N ALA A 62 -4.85 -7.07 -3.78
CA ALA A 62 -4.57 -7.45 -5.16
C ALA A 62 -4.31 -8.95 -5.27
N ALA A 63 -3.55 -9.53 -4.33
CA ALA A 63 -3.29 -10.98 -4.31
C ALA A 63 -4.57 -11.81 -4.09
N ILE A 64 -5.46 -11.39 -3.18
CA ILE A 64 -6.77 -12.06 -2.98
C ILE A 64 -7.58 -12.02 -4.27
N LEU A 65 -7.67 -10.86 -4.93
CA LEU A 65 -8.42 -10.70 -6.17
C LEU A 65 -7.82 -11.51 -7.34
N GLU A 66 -6.51 -11.66 -7.37
CA GLU A 66 -5.80 -12.47 -8.36
C GLU A 66 -6.02 -13.98 -8.14
N TYR A 67 -5.70 -14.47 -6.96
CA TYR A 67 -5.64 -15.91 -6.68
C TYR A 67 -6.99 -16.49 -6.28
N ASP A 68 -7.71 -15.83 -5.37
CA ASP A 68 -9.02 -16.31 -4.91
C ASP A 68 -10.14 -15.82 -5.83
N GLY A 69 -9.97 -14.62 -6.40
CA GLY A 69 -10.93 -14.01 -7.33
C GLY A 69 -10.72 -14.36 -8.81
N GLY A 70 -9.60 -15.00 -9.17
CA GLY A 70 -9.30 -15.44 -10.54
C GLY A 70 -9.02 -14.30 -11.53
N LEU A 71 -8.76 -13.08 -11.06
CA LEU A 71 -8.51 -11.94 -11.94
C LEU A 71 -7.06 -11.91 -12.45
N PRO A 72 -6.81 -11.49 -13.69
CA PRO A 72 -5.47 -11.14 -14.13
C PRO A 72 -4.89 -10.04 -13.24
N ARG A 73 -3.59 -10.13 -12.90
CA ARG A 73 -2.89 -9.19 -12.00
C ARG A 73 -3.21 -7.70 -12.26
N PRO A 74 -3.17 -7.18 -13.51
CA PRO A 74 -3.48 -5.77 -13.75
C PRO A 74 -4.90 -5.37 -13.32
N MET A 75 -5.88 -6.26 -13.54
CA MET A 75 -7.27 -6.01 -13.12
C MET A 75 -7.43 -6.10 -11.61
N ALA A 76 -6.72 -7.05 -10.97
CA ALA A 76 -6.70 -7.18 -9.52
C ALA A 76 -6.13 -5.93 -8.83
N GLU A 77 -5.05 -5.36 -9.38
CA GLU A 77 -4.45 -4.11 -8.89
C GLU A 77 -5.38 -2.91 -9.05
N ASP A 78 -5.98 -2.72 -10.22
CA ASP A 78 -6.92 -1.60 -10.44
C ASP A 78 -8.13 -1.70 -9.51
N PHE A 79 -8.61 -2.91 -9.26
CA PHE A 79 -9.74 -3.12 -8.37
C PHE A 79 -9.36 -2.97 -6.89
N ALA A 80 -8.16 -3.41 -6.49
CA ALA A 80 -7.63 -3.15 -5.15
C ALA A 80 -7.50 -1.64 -4.87
N ARG A 81 -7.05 -0.84 -5.85
CA ARG A 81 -7.02 0.63 -5.74
C ARG A 81 -8.41 1.20 -5.51
N LEU A 82 -9.41 0.71 -6.23
CA LEU A 82 -10.79 1.17 -6.07
C LEU A 82 -11.33 0.86 -4.67
N LEU A 83 -11.12 -0.36 -4.18
CA LEU A 83 -11.62 -0.81 -2.87
C LEU A 83 -10.95 -0.09 -1.69
N LEU A 84 -9.70 0.33 -1.85
CA LEU A 84 -8.96 1.08 -0.83
C LEU A 84 -9.13 2.60 -0.94
N ALA A 85 -9.76 3.09 -2.00
CA ALA A 85 -9.98 4.51 -2.20
C ALA A 85 -11.06 5.08 -1.26
N SER A 86 -10.83 6.30 -0.81
CA SER A 86 -11.85 7.08 -0.10
C SER A 86 -12.95 7.54 -1.05
N ALA A 87 -14.16 7.70 -0.51
CA ALA A 87 -15.29 8.23 -1.27
C ALA A 87 -14.93 9.58 -1.93
N PRO A 88 -15.25 9.78 -3.22
CA PRO A 88 -15.08 11.06 -3.88
C PRO A 88 -15.87 12.18 -3.18
N ARG A 89 -15.40 13.42 -3.32
CA ARG A 89 -16.07 14.58 -2.73
C ARG A 89 -17.52 14.67 -3.23
N GLY A 90 -18.46 14.78 -2.30
CA GLY A 90 -19.89 14.89 -2.61
C GLY A 90 -20.62 13.55 -2.73
N VAL A 91 -19.91 12.42 -2.61
CA VAL A 91 -20.51 11.08 -2.53
C VAL A 91 -20.67 10.69 -1.08
N THR A 92 -21.84 10.17 -0.70
CA THR A 92 -22.05 9.68 0.67
C THR A 92 -21.28 8.37 0.88
N PRO A 93 -20.86 8.05 2.13
CA PRO A 93 -20.23 6.76 2.41
C PRO A 93 -21.10 5.56 2.02
N ALA A 94 -22.42 5.68 2.14
CA ALA A 94 -23.37 4.63 1.76
C ALA A 94 -23.36 4.41 0.23
N ASP A 95 -23.42 5.48 -0.56
CA ASP A 95 -23.39 5.38 -2.03
C ASP A 95 -22.05 4.83 -2.53
N TRP A 96 -20.94 5.26 -1.91
CA TRP A 96 -19.61 4.75 -2.24
C TRP A 96 -19.48 3.25 -1.95
N THR A 97 -19.95 2.82 -0.78
CA THR A 97 -19.96 1.40 -0.40
C THR A 97 -20.82 0.58 -1.35
N TRP A 98 -22.01 1.07 -1.71
CA TRP A 98 -22.88 0.42 -2.68
C TRP A 98 -22.23 0.30 -4.06
N PHE A 99 -21.58 1.37 -4.54
CA PHE A 99 -20.87 1.37 -5.82
C PHE A 99 -19.75 0.32 -5.86
N CYS A 100 -18.87 0.32 -4.86
CA CYS A 100 -17.79 -0.66 -4.75
C CYS A 100 -18.34 -2.10 -4.68
N GLY A 101 -19.42 -2.32 -3.93
CA GLY A 101 -20.10 -3.62 -3.88
C GLY A 101 -20.64 -4.07 -5.24
N LYS A 102 -21.27 -3.17 -6.00
CA LYS A 102 -21.77 -3.49 -7.35
C LYS A 102 -20.64 -3.77 -8.33
N ALA A 103 -19.53 -3.06 -8.24
CA ALA A 103 -18.36 -3.34 -9.04
C ALA A 103 -17.79 -4.73 -8.72
N ALA A 104 -17.75 -5.12 -7.43
CA ALA A 104 -17.28 -6.44 -7.00
C ALA A 104 -18.16 -7.57 -7.54
N GLU A 105 -19.50 -7.44 -7.44
CA GLU A 105 -20.43 -8.42 -7.98
C GLU A 105 -20.24 -8.67 -9.49
N ILE A 106 -19.96 -7.62 -10.27
CA ILE A 106 -19.75 -7.73 -11.73
C ILE A 106 -18.47 -8.49 -12.04
N VAL A 107 -17.42 -8.24 -11.25
CA VAL A 107 -16.11 -8.87 -11.40
C VAL A 107 -16.20 -10.36 -11.05
N GLU A 108 -16.85 -10.71 -9.95
CA GLU A 108 -17.09 -12.10 -9.54
C GLU A 108 -17.89 -12.88 -10.59
N ARG A 109 -18.94 -12.28 -11.18
CA ARG A 109 -19.74 -12.93 -12.23
C ARG A 109 -18.97 -13.23 -13.51
N ARG A 110 -17.86 -12.54 -13.77
CA ARG A 110 -17.02 -12.76 -14.96
C ARG A 110 -15.93 -13.81 -14.74
N ALA A 111 -15.64 -14.16 -13.49
CA ALA A 111 -14.67 -15.18 -13.12
C ALA A 111 -15.27 -16.61 -13.09
N ALA A 112 -16.59 -16.74 -13.27
CA ALA A 112 -17.33 -18.00 -13.43
C ALA A 112 -17.55 -18.35 -14.90
#